data_AF-F6FJ12-F1
#
_entry.id   AF-F6FJ12-F1
#
_cell.length_a   1.000
_cell.length_b   1.000
_cell.length_c   1.000
_cell.angle_alpha   90.00
_cell.angle_beta   90.00
_cell.angle_gamma   90.00
#
_symmetry.space_group_name_H-M   'P 1'
#
loop_
_entity.id
_entity.type
_entity.pdbx_description
1 polymer ?
#
loop_
_entity_poly.entity_id
_entity_poly.type
_entity_poly.pdbx_seq_one_letter_code
_entity_poly.pdbx_strand_id
1 'polypeptide(L)'
;MSKVAAASLAGLGAAGAGGFGIYYFKDSETKIVSIKDRLVSEGFKILSPSEQSHWTDLKNAYNNKKSDSNKVFEVTSTDIKEETLKTLCEGALKKSEDDLSYSKAKKWCVVPVSINQHLSNLKLNPLSTTGSDSQGEWNKIVTEYEKNENSGKRFSDLSTLSDQKWEKIRDKCNTLSSKKNYDDDFDASLESSKRWCIANFIGKVV
;
A
#
# COMPACT_ATOMS: atom_id res chain seq x y z
N MET A 1 -46.79 -31.87 6.33
CA MET A 1 -45.53 -32.40 5.77
C MET A 1 -44.55 -31.23 5.64
N SER A 2 -43.70 -31.02 6.65
CA SER A 2 -42.70 -29.95 6.64
C SER A 2 -41.31 -30.57 6.62
N LYS A 3 -40.57 -30.32 5.54
CA LYS A 3 -39.21 -30.80 5.34
C LYS A 3 -38.26 -29.93 6.17
N VAL A 4 -37.64 -30.52 7.18
CA VAL A 4 -36.47 -29.96 7.86
C VAL A 4 -35.25 -30.37 7.03
N ALA A 5 -34.60 -29.39 6.39
CA ALA A 5 -33.28 -29.58 5.80
C ALA A 5 -32.25 -29.09 6.82
N ALA A 6 -31.68 -30.04 7.55
CA ALA A 6 -30.44 -29.86 8.28
C ALA A 6 -29.29 -29.92 7.27
N ALA A 7 -28.58 -28.81 7.11
CA ALA A 7 -27.27 -28.78 6.47
C ALA A 7 -26.30 -28.17 7.48
N SER A 8 -25.77 -29.04 8.34
CA SER A 8 -24.55 -28.81 9.09
C SER A 8 -23.50 -29.76 8.54
N LEU A 9 -22.39 -29.26 8.04
CA LEU A 9 -21.09 -29.93 8.10
C LEU A 9 -19.96 -28.93 7.76
N ALA A 10 -19.06 -28.80 8.74
CA ALA A 10 -17.66 -28.34 8.68
C ALA A 10 -17.40 -26.88 8.24
N GLY A 11 -16.74 -26.00 9.00
CA GLY A 11 -15.79 -26.21 10.09
C GLY A 11 -14.36 -25.85 9.63
N LEU A 12 -13.82 -24.79 10.25
CA LEU A 12 -12.40 -24.46 10.45
C LEU A 12 -11.61 -23.76 9.32
N GLY A 13 -11.30 -22.48 9.57
CA GLY A 13 -9.91 -22.02 9.59
C GLY A 13 -9.32 -21.35 8.35
N ALA A 14 -9.48 -20.03 8.26
CA ALA A 14 -8.38 -19.11 7.90
C ALA A 14 -8.81 -17.67 8.21
N ALA A 15 -8.40 -17.17 9.37
CA ALA A 15 -8.21 -15.74 9.56
C ALA A 15 -7.09 -15.31 8.60
N GLY A 16 -7.37 -14.39 7.68
CA GLY A 16 -6.33 -13.88 6.78
C GLY A 16 -6.86 -13.25 5.51
N ALA A 17 -7.43 -12.04 5.64
CA ALA A 17 -7.33 -10.92 4.70
C ALA A 17 -8.43 -9.92 5.05
N GLY A 18 -8.17 -9.09 6.06
CA GLY A 18 -8.85 -7.81 6.18
C GLY A 18 -8.42 -6.91 5.02
N GLY A 19 -8.94 -7.16 3.82
CA GLY A 19 -8.86 -6.24 2.71
C GLY A 19 -9.89 -5.14 2.94
N PHE A 20 -9.52 -4.08 3.65
CA PHE A 20 -10.30 -2.86 3.64
C PHE A 20 -10.20 -2.25 2.23
N GLY A 21 -11.19 -2.54 1.39
CA GLY A 21 -11.43 -1.79 0.17
C GLY A 21 -11.85 -0.37 0.56
N ILE A 22 -10.92 0.58 0.49
CA ILE A 22 -11.25 1.99 0.70
C ILE A 22 -11.96 2.50 -0.57
N TYR A 23 -13.29 2.53 -0.54
CA TYR A 23 -14.09 3.25 -1.54
C TYR A 23 -13.95 4.77 -1.31
N TYR A 24 -12.99 5.40 -2.01
CA TYR A 24 -12.95 6.86 -2.13
C TYR A 24 -13.68 7.30 -3.41
N PHE A 25 -14.52 8.33 -3.24
CA PHE A 25 -15.38 9.00 -4.20
C PHE A 25 -14.86 9.02 -5.66
N LYS A 26 -15.57 8.30 -6.54
CA LYS A 26 -15.37 8.31 -7.99
C LYS A 26 -16.39 9.25 -8.62
N ASP A 27 -15.91 10.34 -9.21
CA ASP A 27 -16.65 11.11 -10.23
C ASP A 27 -16.15 10.72 -11.64
N SER A 28 -15.90 9.42 -11.84
CA SER A 28 -15.50 8.86 -13.13
C SER A 28 -15.93 7.40 -13.19
N GLU A 29 -16.91 7.11 -14.04
CA GLU A 29 -17.40 5.78 -14.41
C GLU A 29 -16.35 4.96 -15.21
N THR A 30 -15.08 4.99 -14.82
CA THR A 30 -14.08 4.09 -15.37
C THR A 30 -14.31 2.70 -14.79
N LYS A 31 -14.92 1.82 -15.60
CA LYS A 31 -15.05 0.39 -15.29
C LYS A 31 -13.65 -0.18 -15.05
N ILE A 32 -13.40 -0.68 -13.85
CA ILE A 32 -12.15 -1.34 -13.52
C ILE A 32 -12.25 -2.76 -14.09
N VAL A 33 -11.46 -3.06 -15.11
CA VAL A 33 -11.47 -4.38 -15.78
C VAL A 33 -10.10 -5.02 -15.82
N SER A 34 -9.04 -4.23 -15.61
CA SER A 34 -7.67 -4.69 -15.68
C SER A 34 -6.84 -4.24 -14.48
N ILE A 35 -5.71 -4.92 -14.27
CA ILE A 35 -4.68 -4.49 -13.30
C ILE A 35 -4.29 -3.03 -13.55
N LYS A 36 -4.15 -2.61 -14.81
CA LYS A 36 -3.85 -1.22 -15.16
C LYS A 36 -4.90 -0.25 -14.61
N ASP A 37 -6.18 -0.53 -14.84
CA ASP A 37 -7.27 0.34 -14.40
C ASP A 37 -7.30 0.44 -12.88
N ARG A 38 -7.07 -0.69 -12.21
CA ARG A 38 -7.02 -0.76 -10.75
C ARG A 38 -5.87 0.09 -10.20
N LEU A 39 -4.65 -0.09 -10.69
CA LEU A 39 -3.48 0.68 -10.26
C LEU A 39 -3.70 2.19 -10.45
N VAL A 40 -4.26 2.60 -11.59
CA VAL A 40 -4.58 4.02 -11.86
C VAL A 40 -5.65 4.53 -10.90
N SER A 41 -6.71 3.74 -10.64
CA SER A 41 -7.77 4.11 -9.69
C SER A 41 -7.27 4.26 -8.25
N GLU A 42 -6.20 3.55 -7.90
CA GLU A 42 -5.52 3.61 -6.61
C GLU A 42 -4.41 4.67 -6.57
N GLY A 43 -4.28 5.53 -7.59
CA GLY A 43 -3.34 6.66 -7.57
C GLY A 43 -1.90 6.32 -7.97
N PHE A 44 -1.66 5.16 -8.59
CA PHE A 44 -0.39 4.84 -9.22
C PHE A 44 -0.33 5.37 -10.65
N LYS A 45 0.86 5.83 -11.07
CA LYS A 45 1.15 6.15 -12.46
C LYS A 45 1.84 4.95 -13.10
N ILE A 46 1.30 4.44 -14.21
CA ILE A 46 1.94 3.37 -14.97
C ILE A 46 3.27 3.87 -15.54
N LEU A 47 4.30 3.04 -15.42
CA LEU A 47 5.62 3.37 -15.93
C LEU A 47 5.64 3.30 -17.46
N SER A 48 5.99 4.41 -18.11
CA SER A 48 6.10 4.45 -19.58
C SER A 48 7.33 3.70 -20.05
N PRO A 49 7.29 2.94 -21.17
CA PRO A 49 8.49 2.32 -21.77
C PRO A 49 9.65 3.27 -22.06
N SER A 50 9.36 4.58 -22.21
CA SER A 50 10.33 5.65 -22.47
C SER A 50 11.06 6.18 -21.22
N GLU A 51 10.62 5.84 -20.02
CA GLU A 51 11.20 6.32 -18.74
C GLU A 51 12.42 5.46 -18.33
N GLN A 52 13.51 5.54 -19.11
CA GLN A 52 14.65 4.62 -19.03
C GLN A 52 15.32 4.56 -17.64
N SER A 53 15.49 5.70 -16.95
CA SER A 53 16.10 5.73 -15.61
C SER A 53 15.31 4.88 -14.60
N HIS A 54 14.00 5.03 -14.58
CA HIS A 54 13.12 4.27 -13.69
C HIS A 54 13.13 2.77 -14.00
N TRP A 55 13.17 2.40 -15.28
CA TRP A 55 13.27 1.00 -15.67
C TRP A 55 14.59 0.37 -15.24
N THR A 56 15.70 1.10 -15.36
CA THR A 56 17.01 0.62 -14.88
C THR A 56 17.01 0.39 -13.38
N ASP A 57 16.47 1.32 -12.59
CA ASP A 57 16.37 1.20 -11.13
C ASP A 57 15.50 0.00 -10.71
N LEU A 58 14.31 -0.12 -11.30
CA LEU A 58 13.37 -1.21 -11.01
C LEU A 58 13.92 -2.57 -11.43
N LYS A 59 14.61 -2.65 -12.57
CA LYS A 59 15.27 -3.88 -13.02
C LYS A 59 16.34 -4.32 -12.02
N ASN A 60 17.16 -3.40 -11.53
CA ASN A 60 18.16 -3.72 -10.52
C ASN A 60 17.51 -4.21 -9.21
N ALA A 61 16.46 -3.54 -8.75
CA ALA A 61 15.70 -3.96 -7.57
C ALA A 61 15.01 -5.31 -7.76
N TYR A 62 14.44 -5.59 -8.93
CA TYR A 62 13.82 -6.86 -9.31
C TYR A 62 14.85 -8.00 -9.28
N ASN A 63 16.03 -7.79 -9.88
CA ASN A 63 17.11 -8.78 -9.92
C ASN A 63 17.66 -9.15 -8.54
N ASN A 64 17.54 -8.26 -7.55
CA ASN A 64 17.86 -8.56 -6.15
C ASN A 64 16.82 -9.46 -5.48
N LYS A 65 15.63 -9.63 -6.09
CA LYS A 65 14.53 -10.48 -5.60
C LYS A 65 14.22 -11.66 -6.54
N LYS A 66 15.03 -11.89 -7.58
CA LYS A 66 14.77 -12.86 -8.68
C LYS A 66 14.52 -14.31 -8.27
N SER A 67 14.93 -14.70 -7.07
CA SER A 67 14.71 -16.05 -6.52
C SER A 67 13.41 -16.18 -5.72
N ASP A 68 12.68 -15.08 -5.46
CA ASP A 68 11.49 -15.07 -4.61
C ASP A 68 10.19 -14.98 -5.44
N SER A 69 9.54 -16.13 -5.64
CA SER A 69 8.28 -16.24 -6.40
C SER A 69 7.13 -15.34 -5.90
N ASN A 70 7.17 -14.90 -4.64
CA ASN A 70 6.17 -13.98 -4.10
C ASN A 70 6.42 -12.53 -4.56
N LYS A 71 7.66 -12.21 -4.96
CA LYS A 71 8.08 -10.85 -5.30
C LYS A 71 8.24 -10.63 -6.79
N VAL A 72 8.61 -11.65 -7.56
CA VAL A 72 8.92 -11.53 -9.00
C VAL A 72 7.90 -12.25 -9.88
N PHE A 73 7.72 -11.80 -11.12
CA PHE A 73 6.77 -12.42 -12.06
C PHE A 73 7.18 -13.84 -12.44
N GLU A 74 8.49 -14.04 -12.57
CA GLU A 74 9.11 -15.30 -12.91
C GLU A 74 10.40 -15.46 -12.10
N VAL A 75 10.58 -16.64 -11.50
CA VAL A 75 11.79 -16.97 -10.75
C VAL A 75 12.89 -17.35 -11.74
N THR A 76 14.08 -16.79 -11.52
CA THR A 76 15.25 -17.06 -12.37
C THR A 76 16.53 -17.02 -11.54
N SER A 77 17.54 -17.79 -11.99
CA SER A 77 18.89 -17.77 -11.43
C SER A 77 19.76 -16.67 -12.01
N THR A 78 19.38 -16.09 -13.15
CA THR A 78 20.13 -15.03 -13.84
C THR A 78 19.38 -13.72 -13.84
N ASP A 79 20.12 -12.62 -13.86
CA ASP A 79 19.55 -11.29 -14.00
C ASP A 79 18.75 -11.16 -15.30
N ILE A 80 17.56 -10.58 -15.20
CA ILE A 80 16.76 -10.24 -16.37
C ILE A 80 17.22 -8.90 -16.97
N LYS A 81 16.94 -8.73 -18.26
CA LYS A 81 17.14 -7.46 -18.95
C LYS A 81 15.95 -6.52 -18.72
N GLU A 82 16.16 -5.25 -19.02
CA GLU A 82 15.13 -4.22 -18.90
C GLU A 82 13.92 -4.55 -19.78
N GLU A 83 14.17 -5.02 -21.01
CA GLU A 83 13.16 -5.38 -22.01
C GLU A 83 12.30 -6.57 -21.54
N THR A 84 12.91 -7.51 -20.82
CA THR A 84 12.18 -8.62 -20.18
C THR A 84 11.21 -8.07 -19.14
N LEU A 85 11.66 -7.17 -18.27
CA LEU A 85 10.80 -6.57 -17.25
C LEU A 85 9.65 -5.77 -17.87
N LYS A 86 9.93 -4.99 -18.93
CA LYS A 86 8.90 -4.28 -19.70
C LYS A 86 7.84 -5.23 -20.25
N THR A 87 8.27 -6.32 -20.87
CA THR A 87 7.37 -7.34 -21.44
C THR A 87 6.49 -8.00 -20.37
N LEU A 88 7.07 -8.37 -19.23
CA LEU A 88 6.34 -8.92 -18.08
C LEU A 88 5.29 -7.94 -17.57
N CYS A 89 5.65 -6.66 -17.48
CA CYS A 89 4.74 -5.60 -17.07
C CYS A 89 3.60 -5.39 -18.05
N GLU A 90 3.87 -5.32 -19.36
CA GLU A 90 2.83 -5.20 -20.38
C GLU A 90 1.84 -6.37 -20.35
N GLY A 91 2.35 -7.58 -20.13
CA GLY A 91 1.52 -8.78 -19.95
C GLY A 91 0.66 -8.69 -18.69
N ALA A 92 1.25 -8.34 -17.55
CA ALA A 92 0.54 -8.25 -16.27
C ALA A 92 -0.54 -7.16 -16.28
N LEU A 93 -0.24 -5.97 -16.82
CA LEU A 93 -1.16 -4.82 -16.83
C LEU A 93 -2.46 -5.08 -17.61
N LYS A 94 -2.45 -6.01 -18.58
CA LYS A 94 -3.62 -6.38 -19.39
C LYS A 94 -4.50 -7.45 -18.75
N LYS A 95 -4.04 -8.11 -17.68
CA LYS A 95 -4.81 -9.14 -16.98
C LYS A 95 -5.96 -8.51 -16.18
N SER A 96 -6.90 -9.37 -15.77
CA SER A 96 -8.03 -9.01 -14.90
C SER A 96 -7.56 -8.33 -13.61
N GLU A 97 -8.38 -7.42 -13.07
CA GLU A 97 -8.06 -6.62 -11.87
C GLU A 97 -7.77 -7.43 -10.59
N ASP A 98 -8.27 -8.67 -10.54
CA ASP A 98 -8.15 -9.63 -9.44
C ASP A 98 -7.02 -10.65 -9.64
N ASP A 99 -6.30 -10.58 -10.76
CA ASP A 99 -5.21 -11.50 -11.05
C ASP A 99 -4.06 -11.36 -10.03
N LEU A 100 -3.48 -12.49 -9.66
CA LEU A 100 -2.39 -12.59 -8.67
C LEU A 100 -1.13 -11.80 -9.05
N SER A 101 -1.01 -11.38 -10.31
CA SER A 101 0.07 -10.52 -10.81
C SER A 101 -0.07 -9.07 -10.34
N TYR A 102 -1.22 -8.66 -9.79
CA TYR A 102 -1.47 -7.27 -9.35
C TYR A 102 -0.43 -6.81 -8.31
N SER A 103 -0.13 -7.63 -7.30
CA SER A 103 0.85 -7.29 -6.26
C SER A 103 2.25 -7.04 -6.84
N LYS A 104 2.62 -7.79 -7.89
CA LYS A 104 3.89 -7.67 -8.60
C LYS A 104 3.87 -6.46 -9.55
N ALA A 105 2.76 -6.23 -10.24
CA ALA A 105 2.59 -5.07 -11.12
C ALA A 105 2.66 -3.75 -10.35
N LYS A 106 2.09 -3.70 -9.14
CA LYS A 106 2.20 -2.55 -8.24
C LYS A 106 3.65 -2.24 -7.84
N LYS A 107 4.53 -3.24 -7.78
CA LYS A 107 5.95 -3.05 -7.45
C LYS A 107 6.75 -2.62 -8.68
N TRP A 108 6.54 -3.27 -9.81
CA TRP A 108 7.48 -3.24 -10.93
C TRP A 108 7.01 -2.48 -12.17
N CYS A 109 5.71 -2.18 -12.29
CA CYS A 109 5.11 -1.66 -13.52
C CYS A 109 4.56 -0.23 -13.37
N VAL A 110 4.87 0.42 -12.26
CA VAL A 110 4.47 1.78 -11.93
C VAL A 110 5.71 2.64 -11.74
N VAL A 111 5.56 3.94 -11.94
CA VAL A 111 6.63 4.90 -11.63
C VAL A 111 6.99 4.76 -10.14
N PRO A 112 8.27 4.55 -9.80
CA PRO A 112 8.70 4.47 -8.40
C PRO A 112 8.17 5.63 -7.58
N VAL A 113 7.39 5.32 -6.55
CA VAL A 113 6.68 6.33 -5.76
C VAL A 113 6.93 6.05 -4.28
N SER A 114 7.21 7.11 -3.51
CA SER A 114 7.28 6.99 -2.05
C SER A 114 5.89 7.04 -1.42
N ILE A 115 5.76 6.58 -0.17
CA ILE A 115 4.50 6.71 0.57
C ILE A 115 4.01 8.16 0.61
N ASN A 116 4.90 9.13 0.89
CA ASN A 116 4.52 10.53 0.92
C ASN A 116 3.91 11.01 -0.41
N GLN A 117 4.59 10.70 -1.52
CA GLN A 117 4.12 11.06 -2.87
C GLN A 117 2.81 10.34 -3.20
N HIS A 118 2.67 9.08 -2.83
CA HIS A 118 1.47 8.31 -3.10
C HIS A 118 0.25 8.80 -2.31
N LEU A 119 0.43 9.19 -1.04
CA LEU A 119 -0.61 9.87 -0.27
C LEU A 119 -1.05 11.17 -0.96
N SER A 120 -0.10 11.98 -1.47
CA SER A 120 -0.42 13.17 -2.26
C SER A 120 -1.19 12.84 -3.55
N ASN A 121 -0.82 11.78 -4.26
CA ASN A 121 -1.57 11.31 -5.45
C ASN A 121 -3.01 10.93 -5.11
N LEU A 122 -3.22 10.34 -3.93
CA LEU A 122 -4.53 10.02 -3.37
C LEU A 122 -5.27 11.23 -2.80
N LYS A 123 -4.71 12.45 -2.91
CA LYS A 123 -5.23 13.69 -2.32
C LYS A 123 -5.42 13.60 -0.80
N LEU A 124 -4.64 12.74 -0.15
CA LEU A 124 -4.55 12.64 1.30
C LEU A 124 -3.42 13.57 1.74
N ASN A 125 -3.75 14.66 2.43
CA ASN A 125 -2.79 15.70 2.84
C ASN A 125 -1.82 15.15 3.92
N PRO A 126 -0.57 14.78 3.57
CA PRO A 126 0.38 14.28 4.55
C PRO A 126 0.81 15.42 5.46
N LEU A 127 0.97 15.13 6.75
CA LEU A 127 1.46 16.12 7.71
C LEU A 127 2.95 16.36 7.52
N SER A 128 3.39 17.59 7.80
CA SER A 128 4.82 17.89 7.85
C SER A 128 5.48 17.07 8.96
N THR A 129 6.54 16.35 8.59
CA THR A 129 7.38 15.58 9.51
C THR A 129 8.61 16.35 10.00
N THR A 130 8.76 17.60 9.57
CA THR A 130 9.88 18.47 9.94
C THR A 130 9.39 19.66 10.75
N GLY A 131 10.12 20.00 11.83
CA GLY A 131 9.78 21.13 12.70
C GLY A 131 8.55 20.87 13.59
N SER A 132 7.90 21.97 13.99
CA SER A 132 6.77 21.98 14.93
C SER A 132 5.50 22.65 14.37
N ASP A 133 5.49 23.06 13.11
CA ASP A 133 4.38 23.82 12.50
C ASP A 133 3.06 23.05 12.50
N SER A 134 3.11 21.71 12.47
CA SER A 134 1.94 20.82 12.54
C SER A 134 1.72 20.19 13.93
N GLN A 135 2.33 20.75 14.98
CA GLN A 135 2.24 20.18 16.33
C GLN A 135 0.78 20.06 16.82
N GLY A 136 -0.09 21.02 16.47
CA GLY A 136 -1.52 20.96 16.82
C GLY A 136 -2.21 19.72 16.23
N GLU A 137 -1.95 19.41 14.97
CA GLU A 137 -2.48 18.24 14.25
C GLU A 137 -1.90 16.95 14.83
N TRP A 138 -0.60 16.91 15.11
CA TRP A 138 0.03 15.74 15.71
C TRP A 138 -0.53 15.42 17.09
N ASN A 139 -0.85 16.42 17.91
CA ASN A 139 -1.49 16.20 19.21
C ASN A 139 -2.91 15.63 19.10
N LYS A 140 -3.68 16.02 18.06
CA LYS A 140 -4.99 15.40 17.78
C LYS A 140 -4.81 13.92 17.42
N ILE A 141 -3.79 13.60 16.63
CA ILE A 141 -3.45 12.21 16.27
C ILE A 141 -3.04 11.41 17.50
N VAL A 142 -2.20 11.96 18.40
CA VAL A 142 -1.83 11.31 19.68
C VAL A 142 -3.08 10.93 20.48
N THR A 143 -4.01 11.88 20.66
CA THR A 143 -5.24 11.66 21.43
C THR A 143 -6.03 10.45 20.91
N GLU A 144 -6.02 10.24 19.60
CA GLU A 144 -6.77 9.18 18.92
C GLU A 144 -5.99 7.86 18.91
N TYR A 145 -4.68 7.96 18.69
CA TYR A 145 -3.74 6.86 18.75
C TYR A 145 -3.81 6.14 20.11
N GLU A 146 -3.93 6.89 21.20
CA GLU A 146 -3.99 6.37 22.57
C GLU A 146 -5.32 5.73 22.97
N LYS A 147 -6.39 5.88 22.18
CA LYS A 147 -7.66 5.19 22.44
C LYS A 147 -7.50 3.68 22.36
N ASN A 148 -8.15 2.95 23.27
CA ASN A 148 -8.07 1.48 23.34
C ASN A 148 -8.60 0.80 22.07
N GLU A 149 -9.63 1.36 21.45
CA GLU A 149 -10.19 0.91 20.15
C GLU A 149 -9.17 0.93 18.99
N ASN A 150 -8.09 1.69 19.15
CA ASN A 150 -7.02 1.81 18.16
C ASN A 150 -5.78 0.99 18.52
N SER A 151 -5.75 0.27 19.64
CA SER A 151 -4.59 -0.52 20.09
C SER A 151 -4.06 -1.49 19.02
N GLY A 152 -4.94 -2.20 18.31
CA GLY A 152 -4.58 -3.10 17.21
C GLY A 152 -4.20 -2.39 15.89
N LYS A 153 -4.31 -1.07 15.83
CA LYS A 153 -4.01 -0.23 14.66
C LYS A 153 -2.77 0.66 14.87
N ARG A 154 -2.18 0.64 16.06
CA ARG A 154 -0.94 1.35 16.40
C ARG A 154 0.24 0.79 15.60
N PHE A 155 1.30 1.57 15.47
CA PHE A 155 2.55 1.03 14.97
C PHE A 155 3.05 -0.05 15.93
N SER A 156 3.50 -1.18 15.39
CA SER A 156 3.91 -2.35 16.18
C SER A 156 5.05 -2.04 17.16
N ASP A 157 5.95 -1.15 16.78
CA ASP A 157 7.09 -0.67 17.57
C ASP A 157 6.79 0.58 18.41
N LEU A 158 5.55 1.07 18.37
CA LEU A 158 5.10 2.25 19.12
C LEU A 158 3.72 1.98 19.76
N SER A 159 3.53 0.80 20.35
CA SER A 159 2.26 0.39 20.96
C SER A 159 1.86 1.22 22.19
N THR A 160 2.84 1.83 22.85
CA THR A 160 2.68 2.75 23.98
C THR A 160 3.46 4.03 23.72
N LEU A 161 2.83 5.18 23.97
CA LEU A 161 3.49 6.47 23.90
C LEU A 161 3.88 6.92 25.32
N SER A 162 5.16 7.20 25.52
CA SER A 162 5.66 7.92 26.69
C SER A 162 5.92 9.39 26.31
N ASP A 163 6.69 10.14 27.10
CA ASP A 163 7.10 11.53 26.80
C ASP A 163 7.42 11.79 25.32
N GLN A 164 7.15 13.02 24.87
CA GLN A 164 7.31 13.44 23.47
C GLN A 164 6.45 12.63 22.48
N LYS A 165 5.19 12.39 22.88
CA LYS A 165 4.23 11.54 22.17
C LYS A 165 4.07 11.93 20.70
N TRP A 166 3.92 13.22 20.44
CA TRP A 166 3.63 13.74 19.11
C TRP A 166 4.88 13.67 18.21
N GLU A 167 6.07 13.92 18.77
CA GLU A 167 7.34 13.75 18.05
C GLU A 167 7.56 12.29 17.65
N LYS A 168 7.28 11.33 18.54
CA LYS A 168 7.43 9.90 18.23
C LYS A 168 6.56 9.44 17.06
N ILE A 169 5.29 9.87 17.03
CA ILE A 169 4.40 9.56 15.91
C ILE A 169 4.90 10.25 14.63
N ARG A 170 5.25 11.54 14.70
CA ARG A 170 5.80 12.30 13.58
C ARG A 170 7.05 11.64 12.98
N ASP A 171 7.98 11.25 13.84
CA ASP A 171 9.26 10.65 13.43
C ASP A 171 9.04 9.27 12.82
N LYS A 172 8.09 8.50 13.35
CA LYS A 172 7.67 7.24 12.73
C LYS A 172 7.08 7.49 11.33
N CYS A 173 6.19 8.46 11.20
CA CYS A 173 5.66 8.88 9.90
C CYS A 173 6.78 9.32 8.94
N ASN A 174 7.81 10.00 9.42
CA ASN A 174 8.97 10.38 8.63
C ASN A 174 9.70 9.15 8.07
N THR A 175 9.94 8.13 8.90
CA THR A 175 10.56 6.87 8.47
C THR A 175 9.73 6.13 7.43
N LEU A 176 8.40 6.13 7.56
CA LEU A 176 7.52 5.47 6.57
C LEU A 176 7.46 6.26 5.25
N SER A 177 7.52 7.59 5.31
CA SER A 177 7.30 8.49 4.18
C SER A 177 8.20 8.24 2.95
N SER A 178 9.42 7.74 3.19
CA SER A 178 10.46 7.52 2.18
C SER A 178 10.38 6.15 1.50
N LYS A 179 9.66 5.19 2.11
CA LYS A 179 9.52 3.83 1.58
C LYS A 179 8.91 3.84 0.20
N LYS A 180 9.47 3.02 -0.69
CA LYS A 180 9.08 2.91 -2.09
C LYS A 180 8.09 1.78 -2.30
N ASN A 181 7.28 1.89 -3.35
CA ASN A 181 6.26 0.90 -3.72
C ASN A 181 6.79 -0.53 -3.89
N TYR A 182 8.07 -0.71 -4.16
CA TYR A 182 8.73 -2.02 -4.28
C TYR A 182 9.37 -2.53 -2.97
N ASP A 183 9.32 -1.76 -1.88
CA ASP A 183 9.76 -2.23 -0.57
C ASP A 183 8.80 -3.29 -0.02
N ASP A 184 9.35 -4.24 0.74
CA ASP A 184 8.61 -5.44 1.17
C ASP A 184 7.43 -5.11 2.09
N ASP A 185 7.52 -4.03 2.86
CA ASP A 185 6.51 -3.59 3.82
C ASP A 185 5.78 -2.30 3.39
N PHE A 186 5.86 -1.94 2.10
CA PHE A 186 5.21 -0.74 1.57
C PHE A 186 3.72 -0.70 1.87
N ASP A 187 2.98 -1.80 1.64
CA ASP A 187 1.53 -1.83 1.82
C ASP A 187 1.12 -1.60 3.28
N ALA A 188 1.77 -2.30 4.21
CA ALA A 188 1.52 -2.14 5.64
C ALA A 188 1.89 -0.72 6.12
N SER A 189 2.99 -0.19 5.59
CA SER A 189 3.47 1.16 5.88
C SER A 189 2.53 2.22 5.32
N LEU A 190 1.98 2.02 4.12
CA LEU A 190 1.04 2.93 3.48
C LEU A 190 -0.28 2.95 4.26
N GLU A 191 -0.83 1.79 4.62
CA GLU A 191 -2.06 1.71 5.42
C GLU A 191 -1.89 2.39 6.78
N SER A 192 -0.74 2.19 7.43
CA SER A 192 -0.42 2.90 8.68
C SER A 192 -0.30 4.41 8.44
N SER A 193 0.26 4.83 7.31
CA SER A 193 0.45 6.25 7.00
C SER A 193 -0.85 6.96 6.63
N LYS A 194 -1.75 6.31 5.89
CA LYS A 194 -3.12 6.80 5.65
C LYS A 194 -3.87 7.04 6.96
N ARG A 195 -3.58 6.24 7.99
CA ARG A 195 -4.23 6.36 9.29
C ARG A 195 -3.61 7.44 10.18
N TRP A 196 -2.28 7.50 10.26
CA TRP A 196 -1.60 8.25 11.31
C TRP A 196 -0.75 9.42 10.83
N CYS A 197 -0.56 9.60 9.53
CA CYS A 197 0.39 10.58 9.00
C CYS A 197 -0.26 11.68 8.14
N ILE A 198 -1.59 11.87 8.23
CA ILE A 198 -2.34 12.84 7.43
C ILE A 198 -3.14 13.81 8.30
N ALA A 199 -3.35 15.04 7.81
CA ALA A 199 -3.99 16.11 8.57
C ALA A 199 -5.46 15.84 8.91
N ASN A 200 -6.15 15.10 8.03
CA ASN A 200 -7.54 14.68 8.19
C ASN A 200 -7.58 13.16 8.45
N PHE A 201 -6.93 12.71 9.52
CA PHE A 201 -6.91 11.29 9.88
C PHE A 201 -8.36 10.76 9.96
N ILE A 202 -8.61 9.62 9.32
CA ILE A 202 -9.94 9.02 9.27
C ILE A 202 -10.17 8.26 10.59
N GLY A 203 -10.38 9.02 11.68
CA GLY A 203 -10.81 8.49 12.98
C GLY A 203 -12.27 8.04 13.01
N LYS A 204 -13.03 8.34 11.97
CA LYS A 204 -14.45 7.97 11.81
C LYS A 204 -14.62 7.00 10.64
N VAL A 205 -14.18 5.77 10.80
CA VAL A 205 -14.81 4.64 10.10
C VAL A 205 -15.17 3.65 11.19
N VAL A 206 -16.45 3.69 11.53
CA VAL A 206 -17.20 2.65 12.26
C VAL A 206 -17.10 1.35 11.46
#